data_AF-A0A4Q6BMX1-F1
#
_entry.id   AF-A0A4Q6BMX1-F1
#
_cell.length_a   1.000
_cell.length_b   1.000
_cell.length_c   1.000
_cell.angle_alpha   90.00
_cell.angle_beta   90.00
_cell.angle_gamma   90.00
#
_symmetry.space_group_name_H-M   'P 1'
#
loop_
_entity.id
_entity.type
_entity.pdbx_description
1 polymer ?
#
loop_
_entity_poly.entity_id
_entity_poly.type
_entity_poly.pdbx_seq_one_letter_code
_entity_poly.pdbx_strand_id
1 'polypeptide(L)'
;MKQDQSPVFYFSAFVIALFAALMVAALASPWIQAFIRPVRSAELHRVFSRLAEIGVLLSTWWLLRRLRLVDRELLGYGPPVGVFLRRALAGFAVGLVLMAACLVPLFLLGLRSPAPQDVQFLQSLLRQLPAALLTGVTVALLEESFFRGAMQGAMTRRGAYGLALFGVPVIYAMVHFVGRGGARVPPEAVTWESGFTVLRSYFSAFERPAEIW
;
A
#
# COMPACT_ATOMS: atom_id res chain seq x y z
N MET A 1 36.55 -7.17 -5.01
CA MET A 1 35.59 -6.74 -3.97
C MET A 1 34.55 -5.83 -4.61
N LYS A 2 33.26 -6.18 -4.62
CA LYS A 2 32.22 -5.20 -5.01
C LYS A 2 32.15 -4.15 -3.90
N GLN A 3 32.36 -2.88 -4.24
CA GLN A 3 32.12 -1.78 -3.30
C GLN A 3 30.71 -1.91 -2.75
N ASP A 4 30.58 -1.94 -1.42
CA ASP A 4 29.28 -1.88 -0.77
C ASP A 4 28.66 -0.53 -1.15
N GLN A 5 27.46 -0.59 -1.73
CA GLN A 5 26.81 0.61 -2.26
C GLN A 5 26.37 1.50 -1.09
N SER A 6 26.28 2.82 -1.32
CA SER A 6 25.89 3.74 -0.25
C SER A 6 24.46 3.47 0.22
N PRO A 7 24.08 3.77 1.48
CA PRO A 7 22.70 3.60 1.95
C PRO A 7 21.68 4.35 1.09
N VAL A 8 22.08 5.51 0.55
CA VAL A 8 21.27 6.30 -0.40
C VAL A 8 20.95 5.50 -1.66
N PHE A 9 21.92 4.76 -2.23
CA PHE A 9 21.67 3.91 -3.39
C PHE A 9 20.55 2.89 -3.11
N TYR A 10 20.58 2.24 -1.96
CA TYR A 10 19.56 1.26 -1.57
C TYR A 10 18.18 1.90 -1.39
N PHE A 11 18.13 3.04 -0.70
CA PHE A 11 16.90 3.80 -0.53
C PHE A 11 16.30 4.19 -1.88
N SER A 12 17.12 4.80 -2.75
CA SER A 12 16.72 5.18 -4.11
C SER A 12 16.28 3.98 -4.94
N ALA A 13 16.93 2.82 -4.81
CA ALA A 13 16.52 1.61 -5.52
C ALA A 13 15.09 1.16 -5.15
N PHE A 14 14.72 1.20 -3.87
CA PHE A 14 13.36 0.89 -3.43
C PHE A 14 12.34 1.92 -3.92
N VAL A 15 12.68 3.22 -3.88
CA VAL A 15 11.80 4.29 -4.40
C VAL A 15 11.60 4.16 -5.91
N ILE A 16 12.68 3.90 -6.66
CA ILE A 16 12.63 3.66 -8.11
C ILE A 16 11.79 2.42 -8.42
N ALA A 17 11.91 1.35 -7.63
CA ALA A 17 11.11 0.14 -7.79
C ALA A 17 9.60 0.41 -7.59
N LEU A 18 9.23 1.21 -6.58
CA LEU A 18 7.85 1.64 -6.38
C LEU A 18 7.33 2.44 -7.59
N PHE A 19 8.10 3.42 -8.07
CA PHE A 19 7.72 4.19 -9.25
C PHE A 19 7.62 3.32 -10.51
N ALA A 20 8.58 2.43 -10.73
CA ALA A 20 8.57 1.49 -11.84
C ALA A 20 7.35 0.56 -11.79
N ALA A 21 6.95 0.08 -10.61
CA ALA A 21 5.74 -0.72 -10.44
C ALA A 21 4.48 0.07 -10.87
N LEU A 22 4.38 1.35 -10.52
CA LEU A 22 3.29 2.23 -10.96
C LEU A 22 3.31 2.44 -12.48
N MET A 23 4.48 2.64 -13.09
CA MET A 23 4.59 2.80 -14.56
C MET A 23 4.18 1.52 -15.29
N VAL A 24 4.67 0.37 -14.83
CA VAL A 24 4.31 -0.94 -15.40
C VAL A 24 2.81 -1.19 -15.24
N ALA A 25 2.22 -0.86 -14.08
CA ALA A 25 0.78 -0.95 -13.88
C ALA A 25 -0.01 -0.02 -14.82
N ALA A 26 0.44 1.21 -15.02
CA ALA A 26 -0.17 2.14 -15.97
C ALA A 26 -0.16 1.58 -17.38
N LEU A 27 1.00 1.09 -17.84
CA LEU A 27 1.16 0.51 -19.18
C LEU A 27 0.34 -0.78 -19.37
N ALA A 28 0.36 -1.68 -18.39
CA ALA A 28 -0.25 -3.00 -18.53
C ALA A 28 -1.77 -2.99 -18.28
N SER A 29 -2.28 -2.07 -17.46
CA SER A 29 -3.68 -2.11 -17.01
C SER A 29 -4.74 -2.11 -18.13
N PRO A 30 -4.62 -1.34 -19.24
CA PRO A 30 -5.63 -1.38 -20.31
C PRO A 30 -5.66 -2.73 -21.04
N TRP A 31 -4.48 -3.31 -21.28
CA TRP A 31 -4.35 -4.62 -21.94
C TRP A 31 -4.89 -5.75 -21.07
N ILE A 32 -4.53 -5.76 -19.79
CA ILE A 32 -5.02 -6.77 -18.85
C ILE A 32 -6.52 -6.65 -18.65
N GLN A 33 -7.06 -5.42 -18.56
CA GLN A 33 -8.50 -5.22 -18.47
C GLN A 33 -9.22 -5.72 -19.73
N ALA A 34 -8.71 -5.40 -20.93
CA ALA A 34 -9.28 -5.89 -22.19
C ALA A 34 -9.27 -7.43 -22.25
N PHE A 35 -8.20 -8.06 -21.77
CA PHE A 35 -8.07 -9.51 -21.74
C PHE A 35 -9.05 -10.19 -20.77
N ILE A 36 -9.29 -9.63 -19.58
CA ILE A 36 -10.20 -10.23 -18.58
C ILE A 36 -11.67 -9.85 -18.78
N ARG A 37 -11.96 -8.79 -19.55
CA ARG A 37 -13.31 -8.27 -19.80
C ARG A 37 -14.33 -9.33 -20.20
N PRO A 38 -14.01 -10.33 -21.05
CA PRO A 38 -14.96 -11.38 -21.43
C PRO A 38 -15.43 -12.26 -20.26
N VAL A 39 -14.60 -12.40 -19.23
CA VAL A 39 -14.86 -13.27 -18.07
C VAL A 39 -15.36 -12.47 -16.87
N ARG A 40 -14.90 -11.22 -16.72
CA ARG A 40 -15.24 -10.35 -15.59
C ARG A 40 -15.20 -8.88 -15.98
N SER A 41 -16.27 -8.15 -15.71
CA SER A 41 -16.25 -6.69 -15.75
C SER A 41 -15.44 -6.16 -14.55
N ALA A 42 -14.23 -5.70 -14.83
CA ALA A 42 -13.36 -5.05 -13.85
C ALA A 42 -13.14 -3.59 -14.26
N GLU A 43 -13.32 -2.68 -13.30
CA GLU A 43 -12.99 -1.27 -13.50
C GLU A 43 -11.47 -1.11 -13.65
N LEU A 44 -11.03 -0.29 -14.61
CA LEU A 44 -9.62 -0.12 -14.96
C LEU A 44 -8.74 0.23 -13.74
N HIS A 45 -9.23 1.11 -12.85
CA HIS A 45 -8.51 1.51 -11.63
C HIS A 45 -8.27 0.34 -10.65
N ARG A 46 -9.15 -0.66 -10.62
CA ARG A 46 -8.94 -1.87 -9.80
C ARG A 46 -7.86 -2.75 -10.40
N VAL A 47 -7.87 -2.92 -11.73
CA VAL A 47 -6.82 -3.67 -12.43
C VAL A 47 -5.46 -2.98 -12.22
N PHE A 48 -5.40 -1.67 -12.41
CA PHE A 48 -4.22 -0.85 -12.12
C PHE A 48 -3.70 -1.06 -10.69
N SER A 49 -4.57 -0.94 -9.69
CA SER A 49 -4.18 -1.07 -8.27
C SER A 49 -3.57 -2.44 -7.96
N ARG A 50 -4.19 -3.52 -8.46
CA ARG A 50 -3.66 -4.89 -8.27
C ARG A 50 -2.34 -5.11 -8.99
N LEU A 51 -2.18 -4.57 -10.20
CA LEU A 51 -0.92 -4.64 -10.92
C LEU A 51 0.18 -3.85 -10.20
N ALA A 52 -0.13 -2.70 -9.61
CA ALA A 52 0.82 -1.92 -8.81
C ALA A 52 1.26 -2.70 -7.55
N GLU A 53 0.31 -3.27 -6.79
CA GLU A 53 0.60 -4.11 -5.62
C GLU A 53 1.50 -5.30 -5.97
N ILE A 54 1.17 -6.03 -7.05
CA ILE A 54 1.97 -7.15 -7.55
C ILE A 54 3.35 -6.67 -8.01
N GLY A 55 3.42 -5.54 -8.72
CA GLY A 55 4.67 -4.93 -9.17
C GLY A 55 5.59 -4.57 -8.00
N VAL A 56 5.04 -4.02 -6.92
CA VAL A 56 5.78 -3.76 -5.68
C VAL A 56 6.31 -5.05 -5.09
N LEU A 57 5.49 -6.10 -4.96
CA LEU A 57 5.94 -7.41 -4.47
C LEU A 57 7.10 -7.98 -5.29
N LEU A 58 6.94 -8.03 -6.61
CA LEU A 58 7.92 -8.61 -7.51
C LEU A 58 9.22 -7.81 -7.51
N SER A 59 9.13 -6.48 -7.56
CA SER A 59 10.30 -5.61 -7.52
C SER A 59 11.03 -5.68 -6.17
N THR A 60 10.30 -5.79 -5.06
CA THR A 60 10.86 -5.98 -3.72
C THR A 60 11.64 -7.27 -3.63
N TRP A 61 11.02 -8.39 -4.02
CA TRP A 61 11.67 -9.69 -4.02
C TRP A 61 12.90 -9.72 -4.92
N TRP A 62 12.79 -9.13 -6.12
CA TRP A 62 13.90 -9.02 -7.05
C TRP A 62 15.04 -8.17 -6.48
N LEU A 63 14.75 -7.01 -5.89
CA LEU A 63 15.73 -6.16 -5.24
C LEU A 63 16.42 -6.88 -4.09
N LEU A 64 15.67 -7.49 -3.17
CA LEU A 64 16.24 -8.25 -2.05
C LEU A 64 17.21 -9.33 -2.54
N ARG A 65 16.86 -10.06 -3.61
CA ARG A 65 17.76 -11.05 -4.24
C ARG A 65 19.01 -10.41 -4.84
N ARG A 66 18.84 -9.35 -5.65
CA ARG A 66 19.96 -8.66 -6.33
C ARG A 66 20.93 -8.03 -5.34
N LEU A 67 20.40 -7.53 -4.23
CA LEU A 67 21.12 -6.86 -3.17
C LEU A 67 21.62 -7.80 -2.06
N ARG A 68 21.32 -9.10 -2.16
CA ARG A 68 21.69 -10.14 -1.18
C ARG A 68 21.16 -9.85 0.23
N LEU A 69 19.94 -9.34 0.30
CA LEU A 69 19.21 -8.99 1.52
C LEU A 69 18.05 -9.95 1.82
N VAL A 70 17.96 -11.08 1.11
CA VAL A 70 16.93 -12.10 1.36
C VAL A 70 17.20 -12.76 2.69
N ASP A 71 16.49 -12.29 3.71
CA ASP A 71 16.63 -12.76 5.08
C ASP A 71 15.30 -12.59 5.81
N ARG A 72 14.86 -13.66 6.48
CA ARG A 72 13.62 -13.66 7.27
C ARG A 72 13.71 -12.70 8.44
N GLU A 73 14.88 -12.54 9.05
CA GLU A 73 15.08 -11.59 10.14
C GLU A 73 14.95 -10.15 9.65
N LEU A 74 15.49 -9.85 8.46
CA LEU A 74 15.37 -8.54 7.83
C LEU A 74 13.91 -8.18 7.58
N LEU A 75 13.12 -9.14 7.08
CA LEU A 75 11.69 -8.94 6.83
C LEU A 75 10.81 -8.95 8.09
N GLY A 76 11.37 -9.19 9.29
CA GLY A 76 10.62 -9.25 10.55
C GLY A 76 9.93 -10.60 10.82
N TYR A 77 10.19 -11.63 9.99
CA TYR A 77 9.61 -12.98 10.09
C TYR A 77 10.56 -14.02 10.73
N GLY A 78 11.64 -13.56 11.36
CA GLY A 78 12.59 -14.39 12.12
C GLY A 78 12.07 -14.95 13.46
N PRO A 79 11.26 -14.22 14.26
CA PRO A 79 10.79 -14.71 15.54
C PRO A 79 9.90 -15.97 15.45
N PRO A 80 9.79 -16.77 16.53
CA PRO A 80 8.82 -17.86 16.62
C PRO A 80 7.38 -17.36 16.41
N VAL A 81 6.52 -18.21 15.84
CA VAL A 81 5.13 -17.85 15.46
C VAL A 81 4.34 -17.25 16.63
N GLY A 82 4.45 -17.79 17.84
CA GLY A 82 3.75 -17.24 19.01
C GLY A 82 4.20 -15.82 19.38
N VAL A 83 5.50 -15.52 19.24
CA VAL A 83 6.05 -14.18 19.50
C VAL A 83 5.65 -13.22 18.39
N PHE A 84 5.71 -13.67 17.13
CA PHE A 84 5.25 -12.91 15.97
C PHE A 84 3.77 -12.54 16.11
N LEU A 85 2.90 -13.51 16.41
CA LEU A 85 1.46 -13.28 16.55
C LEU A 85 1.15 -12.34 17.71
N ARG A 86 1.81 -12.48 18.85
CA ARG A 86 1.64 -11.54 19.98
C ARG A 86 2.02 -10.11 19.60
N ARG A 87 3.13 -9.92 18.87
CA ARG A 87 3.54 -8.59 18.37
C ARG A 87 2.56 -8.04 17.34
N ALA A 88 2.09 -8.89 16.43
CA ALA A 88 1.10 -8.50 15.42
C ALA A 88 -0.23 -8.09 16.07
N LEU A 89 -0.73 -8.85 17.04
CA LEU A 89 -1.95 -8.52 17.79
C LEU A 89 -1.79 -7.25 18.63
N ALA A 90 -0.63 -7.07 19.27
CA ALA A 90 -0.34 -5.82 19.99
C ALA A 90 -0.31 -4.62 19.03
N GLY A 91 0.35 -4.75 17.88
CA GLY A 91 0.35 -3.72 16.83
C GLY A 91 -1.04 -3.42 16.30
N PHE A 92 -1.86 -4.45 16.08
CA PHE A 92 -3.26 -4.31 15.68
C PHE A 92 -4.08 -3.55 16.74
N ALA A 93 -3.95 -3.92 18.02
CA ALA A 93 -4.64 -3.22 19.11
C ALA A 93 -4.21 -1.74 19.22
N VAL A 94 -2.91 -1.45 19.10
CA VAL A 94 -2.41 -0.07 19.05
C VAL A 94 -2.97 0.67 17.83
N GLY A 95 -3.02 0.02 16.67
CA GLY A 95 -3.63 0.57 15.46
C GLY A 95 -5.11 0.93 15.65
N LEU A 96 -5.89 0.07 16.31
CA LEU A 96 -7.29 0.36 16.66
C LEU A 96 -7.40 1.57 17.58
N VAL A 97 -6.54 1.67 18.60
CA VAL A 97 -6.51 2.84 19.51
C VAL A 97 -6.18 4.12 18.75
N LEU A 98 -5.18 4.08 17.85
CA LEU A 98 -4.81 5.25 17.03
C LEU A 98 -5.94 5.64 16.06
N MET A 99 -6.58 4.67 15.40
CA MET A 99 -7.73 4.95 14.55
C MET A 99 -8.89 5.53 15.34
N ALA A 100 -9.18 5.02 16.54
CA ALA A 100 -10.19 5.57 17.44
C ALA A 100 -9.83 7.01 17.86
N ALA A 101 -8.56 7.28 18.18
CA ALA A 101 -8.09 8.62 18.53
C ALA A 101 -8.26 9.63 17.39
N CYS A 102 -8.14 9.19 16.13
CA CYS A 102 -8.45 10.03 14.97
C CYS A 102 -9.96 10.18 14.72
N LEU A 103 -10.73 9.11 14.94
CA LEU A 103 -12.15 9.04 14.58
C LEU A 103 -13.05 9.73 15.62
N VAL A 104 -12.76 9.59 16.91
CA VAL A 104 -13.56 10.14 18.01
C VAL A 104 -13.73 11.67 17.90
N PRO A 105 -12.68 12.46 17.66
CA PRO A 105 -12.83 13.91 17.43
C PRO A 105 -13.78 14.24 16.28
N LEU A 106 -13.78 13.47 15.19
CA LEU A 106 -14.68 13.71 14.06
C LEU A 106 -16.14 13.54 14.43
N PHE A 107 -16.47 12.57 15.29
CA PHE A 107 -17.82 12.40 15.82
C PHE A 107 -18.19 13.47 16.84
N LEU A 108 -17.26 13.82 17.76
CA LEU A 108 -17.49 14.85 18.77
C LEU A 108 -17.70 16.24 18.16
N LEU A 109 -17.00 16.55 17.07
CA LEU A 109 -17.14 17.80 16.32
C LEU A 109 -18.35 17.80 15.37
N GLY A 110 -19.11 16.71 15.29
CA GLY A 110 -20.23 16.57 14.37
C GLY A 110 -19.84 16.52 12.89
N LEU A 111 -18.55 16.37 12.57
CA LEU A 111 -18.03 16.21 11.20
C LEU A 111 -18.38 14.83 10.62
N ARG A 112 -18.71 13.87 11.48
CA ARG A 112 -19.18 12.54 11.09
C ARG A 112 -20.38 12.15 11.94
N SER A 113 -21.48 11.80 11.31
CA SER A 113 -22.65 11.23 11.98
C SER A 113 -22.63 9.70 11.87
N PRO A 114 -23.08 8.97 12.90
CA PRO A 114 -23.37 7.55 12.74
C PRO A 114 -24.42 7.39 11.64
N ALA A 115 -24.27 6.36 10.80
CA ALA A 115 -25.23 6.11 9.73
C ALA A 115 -26.64 6.00 10.34
N PRO A 116 -27.64 6.74 9.83
CA PRO A 116 -28.94 6.84 10.48
C PRO A 116 -29.62 5.46 10.53
N GLN A 117 -29.93 5.01 11.74
CA GLN A 117 -30.84 3.91 12.09
C GLN A 117 -30.76 2.67 11.18
N ASP A 118 -29.55 2.19 10.89
CA ASP A 118 -29.40 0.91 10.22
C ASP A 118 -29.75 -0.19 11.25
N VAL A 119 -31.03 -0.58 11.31
CA VAL A 119 -31.54 -1.66 12.18
C VAL A 119 -30.80 -2.99 11.89
N GLN A 120 -30.09 -3.05 10.76
CA GLN A 120 -29.25 -4.16 10.32
C GLN A 120 -27.74 -3.88 10.49
N PHE A 121 -27.33 -2.82 11.19
CA PHE A 121 -25.92 -2.43 11.35
C PHE A 121 -25.03 -3.62 11.74
N LEU A 122 -25.44 -4.38 12.77
CA LEU A 122 -24.67 -5.52 13.25
C LEU A 122 -24.59 -6.64 12.19
N GLN A 123 -25.68 -6.88 11.46
CA GLN A 123 -25.71 -7.87 10.37
C GLN A 123 -24.80 -7.44 9.21
N SER A 124 -24.89 -6.17 8.79
CA SER A 124 -24.05 -5.57 7.76
C SER A 124 -22.57 -5.62 8.14
N LEU A 125 -22.25 -5.30 9.40
CA LEU A 125 -20.90 -5.39 9.95
C LEU A 125 -20.38 -6.83 9.92
N LEU A 126 -21.12 -7.79 10.48
CA LEU A 126 -20.72 -9.20 10.52
C LEU A 126 -20.54 -9.79 9.11
N ARG A 127 -21.36 -9.35 8.13
CA ARG A 127 -21.26 -9.78 6.74
C ARG A 127 -20.01 -9.24 6.04
N GLN A 128 -19.57 -8.03 6.37
CA GLN A 128 -18.41 -7.38 5.74
C GLN A 128 -17.09 -7.66 6.46
N LEU A 129 -17.15 -7.98 7.76
CA LEU A 129 -15.99 -8.15 8.62
C LEU A 129 -14.96 -9.16 8.06
N PRO A 130 -15.34 -10.35 7.55
CA PRO A 130 -14.36 -11.29 7.01
C PRO A 130 -13.60 -10.72 5.80
N ALA A 131 -14.31 -10.05 4.88
CA ALA A 131 -13.70 -9.44 3.70
C ALA A 131 -12.80 -8.26 4.06
N ALA A 132 -13.22 -7.44 5.02
CA ALA A 132 -12.44 -6.32 5.54
C ALA A 132 -11.16 -6.81 6.24
N LEU A 133 -11.26 -7.83 7.10
CA LEU A 133 -10.11 -8.42 7.78
C LEU A 133 -9.14 -9.06 6.78
N LEU A 134 -9.64 -9.82 5.81
CA LEU A 134 -8.78 -10.43 4.79
C LEU A 134 -8.03 -9.38 3.96
N THR A 135 -8.74 -8.32 3.55
CA THR A 135 -8.14 -7.20 2.82
C THR A 135 -7.10 -6.49 3.68
N GLY A 136 -7.45 -6.17 4.93
CA GLY A 136 -6.55 -5.49 5.86
C GLY A 136 -5.29 -6.31 6.17
N VAL A 137 -5.42 -7.61 6.42
CA VAL A 137 -4.27 -8.51 6.63
C VAL A 137 -3.41 -8.59 5.38
N THR A 138 -4.01 -8.69 4.19
CA THR A 138 -3.27 -8.75 2.93
C THR A 138 -2.45 -7.48 2.73
N VAL A 139 -3.09 -6.31 2.85
CA VAL A 139 -2.42 -5.01 2.71
C VAL A 139 -1.35 -4.82 3.78
N ALA A 140 -1.64 -5.16 5.04
CA ALA A 140 -0.67 -5.08 6.12
C ALA A 140 0.56 -5.95 5.86
N LEU A 141 0.39 -7.18 5.35
CA LEU A 141 1.53 -8.03 4.99
C LEU A 141 2.35 -7.43 3.84
N LEU A 142 1.70 -6.83 2.85
CA LEU A 142 2.38 -6.15 1.74
C LEU A 142 3.21 -4.96 2.24
N GLU A 143 2.55 -4.05 2.96
CA GLU A 143 3.15 -2.81 3.46
C GLU A 143 4.25 -3.09 4.48
N GLU A 144 4.00 -3.96 5.45
CA GLU A 144 4.96 -4.29 6.48
C GLU A 144 6.19 -4.99 5.88
N SER A 145 6.00 -5.91 4.92
CA SER A 145 7.12 -6.56 4.23
C SER A 145 7.95 -5.58 3.41
N PHE A 146 7.32 -4.63 2.72
CA PHE A 146 8.01 -3.67 1.87
C PHE A 146 8.68 -2.56 2.67
N PHE A 147 7.90 -1.80 3.44
CA PHE A 147 8.36 -0.60 4.12
C PHE A 147 9.20 -0.96 5.34
N ARG A 148 8.66 -1.73 6.29
CA ARG A 148 9.33 -2.00 7.56
C ARG A 148 10.39 -3.10 7.45
N GLY A 149 10.03 -4.19 6.77
CA GLY A 149 10.93 -5.31 6.54
C GLY A 149 12.05 -4.94 5.57
N ALA A 150 11.73 -4.83 4.29
CA ALA A 150 12.73 -4.68 3.24
C ALA A 150 13.45 -3.32 3.32
N MET A 151 12.71 -2.22 3.21
CA MET A 151 13.30 -0.89 3.05
C MET A 151 13.93 -0.37 4.36
N GLN A 152 13.17 -0.32 5.45
CA GLN A 152 13.67 0.14 6.76
C GLN A 152 14.71 -0.83 7.34
N GLY A 153 14.51 -2.15 7.21
CA GLY A 153 15.50 -3.15 7.61
C GLY A 153 16.82 -2.99 6.84
N ALA A 154 16.77 -2.75 5.53
CA ALA A 154 17.97 -2.46 4.73
C ALA A 154 18.70 -1.18 5.15
N MET A 155 17.97 -0.12 5.52
CA MET A 155 18.56 1.12 6.03
C MET A 155 19.22 0.92 7.39
N THR A 156 18.53 0.21 8.29
CA THR A 156 18.99 -0.05 9.66
C THR A 156 20.26 -0.90 9.66
N ARG A 157 20.32 -1.97 8.83
CA ARG A 157 21.53 -2.80 8.71
C ARG A 157 22.76 -2.05 8.21
N ARG A 158 22.56 -0.93 7.50
CA ARG A 158 23.65 -0.07 7.02
C ARG A 158 23.98 1.10 7.94
N GLY A 159 23.37 1.16 9.12
CA GLY A 159 23.57 2.28 10.05
C GLY A 159 22.94 3.61 9.57
N ALA A 160 22.10 3.59 8.54
CA ALA A 160 21.44 4.78 8.00
C ALA A 160 20.14 5.09 8.78
N TYR A 161 20.27 5.31 10.09
CA TYR A 161 19.13 5.48 10.99
C TYR A 161 18.25 6.69 10.63
N GLY A 162 18.83 7.76 10.07
CA GLY A 162 18.05 8.92 9.59
C GLY A 162 17.09 8.55 8.45
N LEU A 163 17.56 7.78 7.46
CA LEU A 163 16.70 7.29 6.37
C LEU A 163 15.68 6.27 6.89
N ALA A 164 16.07 5.42 7.84
CA ALA A 164 15.16 4.45 8.46
C ALA A 164 14.03 5.13 9.26
N LEU A 165 14.35 6.15 10.04
CA LEU A 165 13.42 6.82 10.96
C LEU A 165 12.56 7.89 10.28
N PHE A 166 13.11 8.63 9.32
CA PHE A 166 12.40 9.72 8.66
C PHE A 166 12.10 9.41 7.20
N GLY A 167 13.08 8.91 6.45
CA GLY A 167 12.92 8.66 5.01
C GLY A 167 11.82 7.65 4.69
N VAL A 168 11.87 6.46 5.31
CA VAL A 168 10.88 5.41 5.04
C VAL A 168 9.45 5.82 5.44
N PRO A 169 9.20 6.37 6.65
CA PRO A 169 7.86 6.82 7.01
C PRO A 169 7.33 7.96 6.13
N VAL A 170 8.20 8.86 5.63
CA VAL A 170 7.78 9.89 4.66
C VAL A 170 7.29 9.25 3.37
N ILE A 171 8.04 8.30 2.80
CA ILE A 171 7.59 7.59 1.59
C ILE A 171 6.29 6.81 1.86
N TYR A 172 6.19 6.15 3.01
CA TYR A 172 4.97 5.46 3.45
C TYR A 172 3.76 6.40 3.54
N ALA A 173 3.94 7.61 4.09
CA ALA A 173 2.89 8.61 4.15
C ALA A 173 2.53 9.12 2.74
N MET A 174 3.51 9.37 1.88
CA MET A 174 3.29 9.84 0.51
C MET A 174 2.44 8.87 -0.32
N VAL A 175 2.66 7.55 -0.21
CA VAL A 175 1.84 6.58 -0.95
C VAL A 175 0.37 6.56 -0.52
N HIS A 176 0.03 7.05 0.67
CA HIS A 176 -1.36 7.14 1.12
C HIS A 176 -2.12 8.33 0.53
N PHE A 177 -1.41 9.31 -0.04
CA PHE A 177 -2.01 10.35 -0.89
C PHE A 177 -2.30 9.81 -2.30
N VAL A 178 -1.63 8.71 -2.71
CA VAL A 178 -1.80 8.08 -4.02
C VAL A 178 -3.07 7.21 -4.01
N GLY A 179 -4.04 7.49 -4.90
CA GLY A 179 -5.14 6.54 -5.19
C GLY A 179 -6.56 6.94 -4.78
N ARG A 180 -6.79 8.16 -4.29
CA ARG A 180 -8.14 8.63 -3.95
C ARG A 180 -8.89 9.30 -5.11
N GLY A 181 -8.19 9.70 -6.16
CA GLY A 181 -8.77 10.37 -7.32
C GLY A 181 -9.10 9.47 -8.51
N GLY A 182 -9.21 8.14 -8.32
CA GLY A 182 -9.28 7.16 -9.41
C GLY A 182 -10.25 7.52 -10.52
N ALA A 183 -9.72 8.10 -11.60
CA ALA A 183 -10.49 8.48 -12.77
C ALA A 183 -11.22 7.23 -13.28
N ARG A 184 -12.55 7.27 -13.25
CA ARG A 184 -13.38 6.19 -13.77
C ARG A 184 -13.45 6.36 -15.28
N VAL A 185 -12.55 5.68 -15.99
CA VAL A 185 -12.62 5.55 -17.43
C VAL A 185 -13.70 4.52 -17.76
N PRO A 186 -14.78 4.89 -18.47
CA PRO A 186 -15.80 3.93 -18.89
C PRO A 186 -15.17 2.79 -19.71
N PRO A 187 -15.59 1.52 -19.55
CA PRO A 187 -14.97 0.38 -20.23
C PRO A 187 -14.92 0.49 -21.77
N GLU A 188 -15.87 1.20 -22.37
CA GLU A 188 -15.96 1.49 -23.80
C GLU A 188 -14.99 2.59 -24.28
N ALA A 189 -14.53 3.44 -23.37
CA ALA A 189 -13.61 4.55 -23.65
C ALA A 189 -12.14 4.22 -23.30
N VAL A 190 -11.85 2.95 -22.96
CA VAL A 190 -10.50 2.52 -22.58
C VAL A 190 -9.61 2.47 -23.82
N THR A 191 -8.53 3.24 -23.77
CA THR A 191 -7.45 3.28 -24.74
C THR A 191 -6.14 2.84 -24.07
N TRP A 192 -5.08 2.67 -24.85
CA TRP A 192 -3.76 2.30 -24.31
C TRP A 192 -3.18 3.37 -23.35
N GLU A 193 -3.62 4.63 -23.47
CA GLU A 193 -3.22 5.73 -22.57
C GLU A 193 -4.02 5.77 -21.26
N SER A 194 -5.18 5.09 -21.19
CA SER A 194 -6.09 5.21 -20.05
C SER A 194 -5.46 4.82 -18.71
N GLY A 195 -4.47 3.93 -18.70
CA GLY A 195 -3.74 3.60 -17.48
C GLY A 195 -2.89 4.77 -16.95
N PHE A 196 -2.37 5.64 -17.83
CA PHE A 196 -1.72 6.89 -17.43
C PHE A 196 -2.71 7.94 -16.93
N THR A 197 -3.93 7.96 -17.47
CA THR A 197 -5.02 8.77 -16.93
C THR A 197 -5.35 8.37 -15.49
N VAL A 198 -5.47 7.06 -15.22
CA VAL A 198 -5.65 6.53 -13.86
C VAL A 198 -4.47 6.91 -12.97
N LEU A 199 -3.23 6.70 -13.43
CA LEU A 199 -2.03 7.06 -12.68
C LEU A 199 -2.00 8.55 -12.32
N ARG A 200 -2.25 9.46 -13.28
CA ARG A 200 -2.29 10.91 -13.01
C ARG A 200 -3.34 11.24 -11.94
N SER A 201 -4.52 10.64 -12.07
CA SER A 201 -5.61 10.83 -11.11
C SER A 201 -5.26 10.35 -9.70
N TYR A 202 -4.32 9.42 -9.56
CA TYR A 202 -3.85 8.98 -8.25
C TYR A 202 -3.01 10.05 -7.55
N PHE A 203 -2.36 10.96 -8.29
CA PHE A 203 -1.58 12.05 -7.73
C PHE A 203 -2.37 13.35 -7.49
N SER A 204 -3.66 13.41 -7.87
CA SER A 204 -4.45 14.64 -7.73
C SER A 204 -4.61 15.11 -6.28
N ALA A 205 -4.54 14.18 -5.31
CA ALA A 205 -4.60 14.52 -3.88
C ALA A 205 -3.43 15.40 -3.41
N PHE A 206 -2.30 15.39 -4.13
CA PHE A 206 -1.18 16.30 -3.84
C PHE A 206 -1.45 17.74 -4.30
N GLU A 207 -2.28 17.93 -5.33
CA GLU A 207 -2.64 19.26 -5.83
C GLU A 207 -3.62 19.96 -4.89
N ARG A 208 -4.52 19.19 -4.27
CA ARG A 208 -5.63 19.70 -3.45
C ARG A 208 -5.76 18.94 -2.14
N PRO A 209 -4.77 19.06 -1.23
CA PRO A 209 -4.75 18.27 0.01
C PRO A 209 -5.92 18.57 0.96
N ALA A 210 -6.51 19.77 0.85
CA ALA A 210 -7.67 20.16 1.65
C ALA A 210 -9.00 19.49 1.21
N GLU A 211 -9.06 18.97 -0.03
CA GLU A 211 -10.26 18.36 -0.62
C GLU A 211 -10.33 16.84 -0.37
N ILE A 212 -9.52 16.30 0.55
CA ILE A 212 -9.40 14.86 0.82
C ILE A 212 -10.54 14.32 1.73
N TRP A 213 -11.52 15.15 2.12
CA TRP A 213 -12.56 14.84 3.11
C TRP A 213 -13.98 14.85 2.54
#